data_AF-A0A554JPN0-F1
#
_entry.id   AF-A0A554JPN0-F1
#
_cell.length_a   1.000
_cell.length_b   1.000
_cell.length_c   1.000
_cell.angle_alpha   90.00
_cell.angle_beta   90.00
_cell.angle_gamma   90.00
#
_symmetry.space_group_name_H-M   'P 1'
#
loop_
_entity.id
_entity.type
_entity.pdbx_description
1 polymer ?
#
loop_
_entity_poly.entity_id
_entity_poly.type
_entity_poly.pdbx_seq_one_letter_code
_entity_poly.pdbx_strand_id
1 'polypeptide(L)'
;MAPKSSKKLIKFRQSLFWDVDPKTIDPEKNAKYIIERILEFGNDDEVRWMWSYYTHSIIKDRVEHSRGVLREKSKALWSLLLT
;
A
#
# COMPACT_ATOMS: atom_id res chain seq x y z
N MET A 1 -12.95 -1.13 -21.50
CA MET A 1 -12.45 0.18 -21.00
C MET A 1 -13.04 0.38 -19.61
N ALA A 2 -12.27 0.14 -18.55
CA ALA A 2 -12.74 0.29 -17.17
C ALA A 2 -12.74 1.77 -16.76
N PRO A 3 -13.70 2.22 -15.92
CA PRO A 3 -13.90 3.63 -15.63
C PRO A 3 -12.71 4.19 -14.83
N LYS A 4 -12.21 5.36 -15.25
CA LYS A 4 -11.24 6.17 -14.50
C LYS A 4 -11.93 6.63 -13.21
N SER A 5 -11.83 5.82 -12.16
CA SER A 5 -12.27 6.19 -10.81
C SER A 5 -11.55 7.48 -10.41
N SER A 6 -12.32 8.48 -9.96
CA SER A 6 -11.82 9.73 -9.40
C SER A 6 -10.83 9.41 -8.29
N LYS A 7 -9.53 9.44 -8.61
CA LYS A 7 -8.44 9.03 -7.72
C LYS A 7 -8.53 9.83 -6.43
N LYS A 8 -8.86 9.14 -5.34
CA LYS A 8 -8.86 9.72 -4.01
C LYS A 8 -7.43 10.17 -3.71
N LEU A 9 -7.21 11.48 -3.67
CA LEU A 9 -5.90 12.05 -3.32
C LEU A 9 -5.67 11.83 -1.83
N ILE A 10 -4.65 11.05 -1.48
CA ILE A 10 -4.15 10.95 -0.11
C ILE A 10 -2.94 11.87 0.03
N LYS A 11 -2.87 12.55 1.17
CA LYS A 11 -1.65 13.24 1.60
C LYS A 11 -0.90 12.31 2.54
N PHE A 12 0.15 11.67 2.04
CA PHE A 12 0.99 10.82 2.86
C PHE A 12 1.76 11.64 3.91
N ARG A 13 1.86 11.10 5.13
CA ARG A 13 2.71 11.66 6.17
C ARG A 13 4.17 11.33 5.91
N GLN A 14 5.08 12.22 6.28
CA GLN A 14 6.53 12.02 6.13
C GLN A 14 7.03 10.77 6.85
N SER A 15 6.45 10.44 8.02
CA SER A 15 6.89 9.27 8.80
C SER A 15 6.55 7.93 8.17
N LEU A 16 5.64 7.87 7.19
CA LEU A 16 5.42 6.66 6.40
C LEU A 16 6.51 6.47 5.35
N PHE A 17 7.14 7.55 4.90
CA PHE A 17 8.15 7.62 3.83
C PHE A 17 9.40 8.37 4.30
N TRP A 18 10.03 7.92 5.39
CA TRP A 18 11.12 8.67 6.05
C TRP A 18 12.36 8.90 5.17
N ASP A 19 12.51 8.12 4.10
CA ASP A 19 13.65 8.09 3.17
C ASP A 19 13.44 8.92 1.89
N VAL A 20 12.23 9.42 1.63
CA VAL A 20 11.90 10.17 0.40
C VAL A 20 10.92 11.32 0.68
N ASP A 21 10.83 12.31 -0.19
CA ASP A 21 9.77 13.33 -0.10
C ASP A 21 8.43 12.73 -0.55
N PRO A 22 7.40 12.61 0.31
CA PRO A 22 6.12 12.03 -0.04
C PRO A 22 5.40 12.78 -1.18
N LYS A 23 5.72 14.05 -1.42
CA LYS A 23 5.15 14.82 -2.53
C LYS A 23 5.62 14.33 -3.91
N THR A 24 6.74 13.62 -3.96
CA THR A 24 7.31 13.07 -5.20
C THR A 24 6.79 11.67 -5.52
N ILE A 25 6.05 11.06 -4.58
CA ILE A 25 5.51 9.70 -4.73
C ILE A 25 4.29 9.73 -5.64
N ASP A 26 4.36 8.97 -6.73
CA ASP A 26 3.27 8.76 -7.67
C ASP A 26 2.55 7.43 -7.34
N PRO A 27 1.26 7.46 -6.94
CA PRO A 27 0.51 6.26 -6.59
C PRO A 27 0.43 5.18 -7.66
N GLU A 28 0.55 5.52 -8.94
CA GLU A 28 0.56 4.50 -10.00
C GLU A 28 1.97 3.95 -10.23
N LYS A 29 2.96 4.83 -10.34
CA LYS A 29 4.34 4.41 -10.65
C LYS A 29 5.02 3.72 -9.46
N ASN A 30 4.65 4.10 -8.24
CA ASN A 30 5.27 3.61 -7.01
C ASN A 30 4.37 2.63 -6.23
N ALA A 31 3.34 2.05 -6.87
CA ALA A 31 2.33 1.20 -6.23
C ALA A 31 2.93 0.12 -5.30
N LYS A 32 3.93 -0.62 -5.77
CA LYS A 32 4.57 -1.70 -4.98
C LYS A 32 5.16 -1.19 -3.66
N TYR A 33 5.92 -0.10 -3.74
CA TYR A 33 6.56 0.54 -2.59
C TYR A 33 5.52 1.09 -1.62
N ILE A 34 4.49 1.79 -2.13
CA ILE A 34 3.43 2.36 -1.30
C ILE A 34 2.67 1.27 -0.55
N ILE A 35 2.26 0.21 -1.25
CA ILE A 35 1.53 -0.92 -0.66
C ILE A 35 2.37 -1.54 0.45
N GLU A 36 3.62 -1.88 0.19
CA GLU A 36 4.48 -2.49 1.22
C GLU A 36 4.70 -1.58 2.43
N ARG A 37 4.83 -0.26 2.22
CA ARG A 37 4.97 0.70 3.33
C ARG A 37 3.71 0.79 4.18
N ILE A 38 2.53 0.80 3.55
CA ILE A 38 1.25 0.84 4.28
C ILE A 38 0.99 -0.48 5.01
N LEU A 39 1.26 -1.63 4.37
CA LEU A 39 1.10 -2.95 5.00
C LEU A 39 1.99 -3.10 6.25
N GLU A 40 3.16 -2.48 6.28
CA GLU A 40 4.10 -2.64 7.40
C GLU A 40 4.03 -1.54 8.46
N PHE A 41 3.76 -0.30 8.05
CA PHE A 41 3.85 0.89 8.91
C PHE A 41 2.65 1.83 8.82
N GLY A 42 1.64 1.47 8.02
CA GLY A 42 0.46 2.29 7.79
C GLY A 42 -0.46 2.37 9.01
N ASN A 43 -1.21 3.46 9.11
CA ASN A 43 -2.34 3.58 10.03
C ASN A 43 -3.66 3.23 9.33
N ASP A 44 -4.76 3.26 10.08
CA ASP A 44 -6.10 2.93 9.57
C ASP A 44 -6.51 3.75 8.34
N ASP A 45 -6.21 5.05 8.31
CA ASP A 45 -6.60 5.91 7.18
C ASP A 45 -5.81 5.57 5.92
N GLU A 46 -4.52 5.29 6.07
CA GLU A 46 -3.62 4.86 5.00
C GLU A 46 -4.03 3.47 4.46
N VAL A 47 -4.37 2.55 5.36
CA VAL A 47 -4.87 1.21 5.01
C VAL A 47 -6.19 1.30 4.25
N ARG A 48 -7.18 2.04 4.77
CA ARG A 48 -8.48 2.22 4.09
C ARG A 48 -8.31 2.86 2.72
N TRP A 49 -7.41 3.82 2.58
CA TRP A 49 -7.10 4.42 1.30
C TRP A 49 -6.49 3.39 0.34
N MET A 50 -5.45 2.67 0.75
CA MET A 50 -4.81 1.62 -0.05
C MET A 50 -5.82 0.58 -0.53
N TRP A 51 -6.69 0.13 0.38
CA TRP A 51 -7.74 -0.86 0.12
C TRP A 51 -8.77 -0.37 -0.90
N SER A 52 -9.08 0.93 -0.89
CA SER A 52 -9.99 1.55 -1.86
C SER A 52 -9.35 1.89 -3.20
N TYR A 53 -8.02 2.08 -3.23
CA TYR A 53 -7.30 2.60 -4.37
C TYR A 53 -6.67 1.50 -5.24
N TYR A 54 -6.10 0.47 -4.62
CA TYR A 54 -5.51 -0.68 -5.33
C TYR A 54 -6.46 -1.88 -5.30
N THR A 55 -6.39 -2.70 -6.34
CA THR A 55 -7.13 -3.97 -6.35
C THR A 55 -6.53 -4.93 -5.33
N HIS A 56 -7.39 -5.76 -4.71
CA HIS A 56 -6.93 -6.76 -3.74
C HIS A 56 -5.91 -7.73 -4.36
N SER A 57 -6.00 -8.01 -5.66
CA SER A 57 -5.03 -8.87 -6.37
C SER A 57 -3.61 -8.29 -6.31
N ILE A 58 -3.44 -6.98 -6.50
CA ILE A 58 -2.12 -6.34 -6.42
C ILE A 58 -1.63 -6.33 -4.96
N ILE A 59 -2.52 -6.05 -4.00
CA ILE A 59 -2.15 -6.06 -2.58
C ILE A 59 -1.70 -7.47 -2.16
N LYS A 60 -2.44 -8.51 -2.56
CA LYS A 60 -2.12 -9.92 -2.31
C LYS A 60 -0.79 -10.33 -2.93
N ASP A 61 -0.54 -9.94 -4.19
CA ASP A 61 0.78 -10.15 -4.82
C ASP A 61 1.92 -9.56 -3.99
N ARG A 62 1.74 -8.36 -3.41
CA ARG A 62 2.77 -7.77 -2.54
C ARG A 62 2.95 -8.53 -1.24
N VAL A 63 1.88 -9.06 -0.65
CA VAL A 63 1.97 -9.87 0.58
C VAL A 63 2.74 -11.17 0.31
N GLU A 64 2.43 -11.86 -0.79
CA GLU A 64 3.02 -13.16 -1.16
C GLU A 64 4.48 -13.04 -1.63
N HIS A 65 4.80 -11.97 -2.38
CA HIS A 65 6.10 -11.83 -3.04
C HIS A 65 7.02 -10.76 -2.42
N SER A 66 6.64 -10.13 -1.30
CA SER A 66 7.51 -9.18 -0.58
C SER A 66 8.77 -9.87 -0.05
N ARG A 67 9.94 -9.40 -0.50
CA ARG A 67 11.25 -9.90 -0.08
C ARG A 67 11.89 -8.92 0.91
N GLY A 68 11.85 -9.26 2.20
CA GLY A 68 12.55 -8.52 3.27
C GLY A 68 11.92 -7.20 3.71
N VAL A 69 10.84 -6.74 3.05
CA VAL A 69 10.12 -5.51 3.45
C VAL A 69 9.08 -5.81 4.52
N LEU A 70 8.20 -6.78 4.25
CA LEU A 70 7.18 -7.20 5.21
C LEU A 70 7.73 -8.18 6.25
N ARG A 71 7.44 -7.92 7.53
CA ARG A 71 7.72 -8.86 8.62
C ARG A 71 6.72 -10.02 8.59
N GLU A 72 7.13 -11.18 9.09
CA GLU A 72 6.30 -12.41 9.06
C GLU A 72 4.95 -12.24 9.76
N LYS A 73 4.89 -11.46 10.85
CA LYS A 73 3.63 -11.15 11.54
C LYS A 73 2.68 -10.31 10.66
N SER A 74 3.22 -9.32 9.97
CA SER A 74 2.45 -8.47 9.05
C SER A 74 1.94 -9.31 7.88
N LYS A 75 2.79 -10.14 7.27
CA LYS A 75 2.37 -11.08 6.22
C LYS A 75 1.24 -12.00 6.69
N ALA A 76 1.37 -12.60 7.87
CA ALA A 76 0.34 -13.48 8.42
C ALA A 76 -1.00 -12.77 8.58
N LEU A 77 -1.00 -11.55 9.14
CA LEU A 77 -2.22 -10.73 9.26
C LEU A 77 -2.86 -10.48 7.89
N TRP A 78 -2.09 -9.98 6.92
CA TRP A 78 -2.65 -9.59 5.63
C TRP A 78 -3.10 -10.78 4.79
N SER A 79 -2.41 -11.92 4.88
CA SER A 79 -2.84 -13.18 4.25
C SER A 79 -4.20 -13.65 4.78
N LEU A 80 -4.53 -13.41 6.05
CA LEU A 80 -5.83 -13.75 6.64
C LEU A 80 -6.96 -12.79 6.23
N LEU A 81 -6.61 -11.56 5.83
CA LEU A 81 -7.60 -10.55 5.42
C LEU A 81 -7.86 -10.55 3.91
N LEU A 82 -6.95 -11.11 3.11
CA LEU A 82 -6.99 -11.18 1.64
C LEU A 82 -7.33 -12.58 1.10
N THR A 83 -7.89 -13.43 1.96
CA THR A 83 -8.36 -14.78 1.64
C THR A 83 -9.49 -14.78 0.63
#